data_AF-A0A947A320-F1
#
_entry.id   AF-A0A947A320-F1
#
_cell.length_a   1.000
_cell.length_b   1.000
_cell.length_c   1.000
_cell.angle_alpha   90.00
_cell.angle_beta   90.00
_cell.angle_gamma   90.00
#
_symmetry.space_group_name_H-M   'P 1'
#
loop_
_entity.id
_entity.type
_entity.pdbx_description
1 polymer ?
#
loop_
_entity_poly.entity_id
_entity_poly.type
_entity_poly.pdbx_seq_one_letter_code
_entity_poly.pdbx_strand_id
1 'polypeptide(L)' 'MHKIDIDLVEMTLDVMKYAINRITNVSPDLGKPMQEEELKAIAGETITADGIGGEKAFHLFRDKLVNATIPID' A
#
# COMPACT_ATOMS: atom_id res chain seq x y z
N MET A 1 -4.67 -8.48 19.23
CA MET A 1 -5.55 -7.56 20.00
C MET A 1 -4.76 -6.27 20.23
N HIS A 2 -5.34 -5.11 19.90
CA HIS A 2 -4.67 -3.81 19.75
C HIS A 2 -3.83 -3.40 20.97
N LYS A 3 -2.54 -3.69 20.90
CA LYS A 3 -1.53 -3.14 21.80
C LYS A 3 -0.93 -1.95 21.07
N ILE A 4 -0.86 -0.81 21.74
CA ILE A 4 -0.11 0.32 21.20
C ILE A 4 1.36 -0.02 21.44
N ASP A 5 2.02 -0.56 20.42
CA ASP A 5 3.44 -0.84 20.37
C ASP A 5 4.14 0.09 19.38
N ILE A 6 5.47 0.00 19.32
CA ILE A 6 6.28 0.87 18.45
C ILE A 6 5.97 0.62 16.97
N ASP A 7 5.73 -0.65 16.60
CA ASP A 7 5.40 -1.05 15.23
C ASP A 7 4.11 -0.36 14.75
N LEU A 8 3.09 -0.27 15.61
CA LEU A 8 1.86 0.47 15.29
C LEU A 8 2.11 1.97 15.09
N VAL A 9 2.97 2.58 15.92
CA VAL A 9 3.31 4.00 15.81
C VAL A 9 4.06 4.27 14.51
N GLU A 10 5.04 3.42 14.17
CA GLU A 10 5.80 3.51 12.93
C GLU A 10 4.90 3.39 11.70
N MET A 11 4.05 2.36 11.65
CA MET A 11 3.08 2.18 10.56
C MET A 11 2.16 3.39 10.42
N THR A 12 1.71 3.96 11.54
CA THR A 12 0.86 5.16 11.53
C THR A 12 1.59 6.35 10.90
N LEU A 13 2.85 6.59 11.25
CA LEU A 13 3.66 7.65 10.66
C LEU A 13 3.87 7.44 9.16
N ASP A 14 4.09 6.20 8.74
CA ASP A 14 4.30 5.82 7.35
C ASP A 14 3.04 6.04 6.49
N VAL A 15 1.86 5.66 7.01
CA VAL A 15 0.57 5.93 6.36
C VAL A 15 0.31 7.43 6.25
N MET A 16 0.54 8.19 7.32
CA MET A 16 0.35 9.64 7.32
C MET A 16 1.29 10.33 6.32
N LYS A 17 2.56 9.91 6.26
CA LYS A 17 3.54 10.41 5.30
C LYS A 17 3.11 10.16 3.86
N TYR A 18 2.63 8.95 3.56
CA TYR A 18 2.10 8.61 2.24
C TYR A 18 0.88 9.46 1.87
N ALA A 19 -0.08 9.61 2.78
CA ALA A 19 -1.28 10.40 2.55
C ALA A 19 -0.94 11.88 2.28
N ILE A 20 -0.06 12.48 3.08
CA ILE A 20 0.40 13.87 2.88
C ILE A 20 1.08 14.01 1.51
N ASN A 21 1.98 13.09 1.15
CA ASN A 21 2.65 13.13 -0.15
C ASN A 21 1.64 13.06 -1.31
N ARG A 22 0.65 12.18 -1.22
CA ARG A 22 -0.39 12.06 -2.24
C ARG A 22 -1.22 13.33 -2.39
N ILE A 23 -1.70 13.90 -1.28
CA ILE A 23 -2.56 15.10 -1.28
C ILE A 23 -1.80 16.34 -1.80
N THR A 24 -0.50 16.41 -1.53
CA THR A 24 0.34 17.55 -1.91
C THR A 24 0.98 17.42 -3.29
N ASN A 25 0.88 16.24 -3.94
CA ASN A 25 1.42 16.02 -5.26
C ASN A 25 0.49 16.59 -6.34
N VAL A 26 0.83 17.78 -6.85
CA VAL A 26 0.08 18.48 -7.90
C VAL A 26 0.25 17.91 -9.31
N SER A 27 1.16 16.94 -9.49
CA SER A 27 1.43 16.31 -10.77
C SER A 27 1.73 14.82 -10.56
N PRO A 28 0.73 14.02 -10.16
CA PRO A 28 0.93 12.60 -9.90
C PRO A 28 1.24 11.83 -11.18
N ASP A 29 2.15 10.87 -11.08
CA ASP A 29 2.37 9.91 -12.15
C ASP A 29 1.10 9.07 -12.36
N LEU A 30 0.69 8.94 -13.62
CA LEU A 30 -0.46 8.12 -13.96
C LEU A 30 -0.05 6.64 -13.94
N GLY A 31 -0.73 5.88 -13.08
CA GLY A 31 -0.63 4.43 -13.11
C GLY A 31 -1.26 3.83 -14.36
N LYS A 32 -0.96 2.57 -14.61
CA LYS A 32 -1.44 1.82 -15.77
C LYS A 32 -2.20 0.59 -15.30
N PRO A 33 -3.50 0.46 -15.63
CA PRO A 33 -4.25 -0.75 -15.34
C PRO A 33 -3.54 -2.00 -15.87
N MET A 34 -3.58 -3.07 -15.10
CA MET A 34 -2.94 -4.35 -15.41
C MET A 34 -3.98 -5.47 -15.39
N GLN A 35 -3.66 -6.62 -16.00
CA GLN A 35 -4.52 -7.78 -15.94
C GLN A 35 -4.55 -8.37 -14.53
N GLU A 36 -5.65 -9.04 -14.18
CA GLU A 36 -5.83 -9.65 -12.86
C GLU A 36 -4.71 -10.65 -12.54
N GLU A 37 -4.31 -11.48 -13.51
CA GLU A 37 -3.26 -12.49 -13.34
C GLU A 37 -1.90 -11.85 -13.03
N GLU A 38 -1.59 -10.73 -13.67
CA GLU A 38 -0.35 -9.98 -13.43
C GLU A 38 -0.35 -9.36 -12.04
N LEU A 39 -1.48 -8.79 -11.62
CA LEU A 39 -1.65 -8.22 -10.29
C LEU A 39 -1.55 -9.29 -9.20
N LYS A 40 -2.12 -10.48 -9.42
CA LYS A 40 -1.97 -11.63 -8.50
C LYS A 40 -0.52 -12.09 -8.40
N ALA A 41 0.20 -12.15 -9.52
CA ALA A 41 1.61 -12.51 -9.50
C ALA A 41 2.47 -11.49 -8.73
N ILE A 42 2.14 -10.20 -8.83
CA ILE A 42 2.79 -9.12 -8.07
C ILE A 42 2.43 -9.19 -6.58
N ALA A 43 1.17 -9.42 -6.25
CA ALA A 43 0.68 -9.49 -4.87
C ALA A 43 1.23 -10.71 -4.12
N GLY A 44 1.38 -11.83 -4.82
CA GLY A 44 1.77 -13.10 -4.22
C GLY A 44 0.71 -13.62 -3.24
N GLU A 45 1.15 -14.49 -2.32
CA GLU A 45 0.28 -15.03 -1.28
C GLU A 45 0.14 -14.04 -0.11
N THR A 46 -1.09 -13.58 0.11
CA THR A 46 -1.41 -12.58 1.16
C THR A 46 -2.26 -13.15 2.29
N ILE A 47 -2.82 -14.35 2.11
CA ILE A 47 -3.64 -15.05 3.09
C ILE A 47 -2.84 -16.23 3.61
N THR A 48 -2.22 -16.05 4.78
CA THR A 48 -1.43 -17.08 5.48
C THR A 48 -2.02 -17.32 6.86
N ALA A 49 -1.63 -18.41 7.53
CA ALA A 49 -2.10 -18.73 8.88
C ALA A 49 -1.82 -17.59 9.89
N ASP A 50 -0.68 -16.90 9.73
CA ASP A 50 -0.26 -15.79 10.59
C ASP A 50 -0.69 -14.41 10.05
N GLY A 51 -1.22 -14.36 8.83
CA GLY A 51 -1.39 -13.13 8.07
C GLY A 51 -0.04 -12.53 7.61
N ILE A 52 -0.10 -11.53 6.74
CA ILE A 52 1.11 -10.83 6.27
C ILE A 52 1.49 -9.62 7.12
N GLY A 53 0.62 -9.19 8.03
CA GLY A 53 0.81 -7.99 8.85
C GLY A 53 0.54 -6.68 8.09
N GLY A 54 0.26 -5.61 8.86
CA GLY A 54 -0.13 -4.30 8.31
C GLY A 54 0.98 -3.64 7.49
N GLU A 55 2.21 -3.66 8.00
CA GLU A 55 3.35 -2.99 7.34
C GLU A 55 3.67 -3.60 5.96
N LYS A 56 3.72 -4.94 5.88
CA LYS A 56 3.94 -5.64 4.61
C LYS A 56 2.79 -5.40 3.63
N ALA A 57 1.54 -5.40 4.10
CA ALA A 57 0.38 -5.09 3.28
C ALA A 57 0.44 -3.65 2.74
N PHE A 58 0.86 -2.69 3.60
CA PHE A 58 1.02 -1.30 3.21
C PHE A 58 2.13 -1.10 2.17
N HIS A 59 3.29 -1.72 2.34
CA HIS A 59 4.37 -1.69 1.33
C HIS A 59 3.93 -2.29 0.00
N LEU A 60 3.23 -3.44 0.01
CA LEU A 60 2.71 -4.04 -1.21
C LEU A 60 1.76 -3.08 -1.95
N PHE A 61 0.86 -2.43 -1.22
CA PHE A 61 -0.04 -1.45 -1.80
C PHE A 61 0.71 -0.24 -2.36
N ARG A 62 1.50 0.43 -1.51
CA ARG A 62 2.21 1.68 -1.82
C ARG A 62 3.22 1.53 -2.94
N ASP A 63 3.96 0.43 -2.97
CA ASP A 63 5.12 0.30 -3.85
C ASP A 63 4.77 -0.45 -5.15
N LYS A 64 3.66 -1.20 -5.18
CA LYS A 64 3.27 -2.02 -6.33
C LYS A 64 1.87 -1.71 -6.82
N LEU A 65 0.85 -1.92 -6.00
CA LEU A 65 -0.54 -1.94 -6.48
C LEU A 65 -1.06 -0.55 -6.84
N VAL A 66 -0.62 0.50 -6.15
CA VAL A 66 -1.03 1.88 -6.49
C VAL A 66 -0.62 2.27 -7.91
N ASN A 67 0.50 1.75 -8.42
CA ASN A 67 0.99 2.02 -9.78
C ASN A 67 0.09 1.43 -10.87
N ALA A 68 -0.83 0.53 -10.50
CA ALA A 68 -1.85 0.00 -11.38
C ALA A 68 -3.18 0.76 -11.30
N THR A 69 -3.26 1.83 -10.51
CA THR A 69 -4.46 2.66 -10.34
C THR A 69 -4.34 3.98 -11.08
N ILE A 70 -5.47 4.52 -11.52
CA ILE A 70 -5.55 5.85 -12.13
C ILE A 70 -6.03 6.83 -11.06
N PRO A 71 -5.30 7.92 -10.76
CA PRO A 71 -5.80 8.98 -9.89
C PRO A 71 -7.06 9.58 -10.51
N ILE A 72 -8.08 9.84 -9.68
CA ILE A 72 -9.36 10.45 -10.11
C ILE A 72 -9.41 11.96 -9.83
N ASP A 73 -8.33 12.52 -9.27
CA ASP A 73 -8.19 13.95 -8.98
C ASP A 73 -7.72 14.74 -10.21
#